data_AF-A0A7C4UYS6-F1
#
_entry.id   AF-A0A7C4UYS6-F1
#
_cell.length_a   1.000
_cell.length_b   1.000
_cell.length_c   1.000
_cell.angle_alpha   90.00
_cell.angle_beta   90.00
_cell.angle_gamma   90.00
#
_symmetry.space_group_name_H-M   'P 1'
#
loop_
_entity.id
_entity.type
_entity.pdbx_description
1 polymer ?
#
loop_
_entity_poly.entity_id
_entity_poly.type
_entity_poly.pdbx_seq_one_letter_code
_entity_poly.pdbx_strand_id
1 'polypeptide(L)'
;MKKTFVDVLLELPVDTALRNFLTGHGLAMPDDFAWDDAPSTSQALVDAIRAWADVPARDRLIGNLMASVQLGDGAGKQALFQAAAGDGAALMGLVAGQSDVHRSFWLYANHPDLFERACEFDYLER
;
A
#
# COMPACT_ATOMS: atom_id res chain seq x y z
N MET A 1 18.26 -5.18 4.25
CA MET A 1 18.24 -4.61 2.88
C MET A 1 17.07 -3.65 2.78
N LYS A 2 17.16 -2.60 1.95
CA LYS A 2 16.04 -1.69 1.70
C LYS A 2 15.06 -2.38 0.74
N LYS A 3 13.77 -2.43 1.09
CA LYS A 3 12.72 -2.98 0.21
C LYS A 3 12.62 -2.19 -1.09
N THR A 4 12.34 -2.88 -2.18
CA THR A 4 11.98 -2.31 -3.48
C THR A 4 10.47 -2.33 -3.67
N PHE A 5 9.97 -1.63 -4.69
CA PHE A 5 8.53 -1.65 -5.00
C PHE A 5 8.04 -3.06 -5.39
N VAL A 6 8.92 -3.88 -5.95
CA VAL A 6 8.63 -5.28 -6.30
C VAL A 6 8.42 -6.08 -5.03
N ASP A 7 9.30 -5.93 -4.04
CA ASP A 7 9.17 -6.61 -2.74
C ASP A 7 7.85 -6.21 -2.07
N VAL A 8 7.51 -4.92 -2.08
CA VAL A 8 6.25 -4.42 -1.53
C VAL A 8 5.06 -5.03 -2.26
N LEU A 9 5.03 -4.98 -3.60
CA LEU A 9 3.90 -5.47 -4.37
C LEU A 9 3.68 -6.99 -4.24
N LEU A 10 4.75 -7.76 -4.05
CA LEU A 10 4.68 -9.20 -3.81
C LEU A 10 4.24 -9.56 -2.38
N GLU A 11 4.39 -8.64 -1.42
CA GLU A 11 3.94 -8.82 -0.03
C GLU A 11 2.49 -8.36 0.21
N LEU A 12 1.95 -7.51 -0.66
CA LEU A 12 0.57 -7.03 -0.56
C LEU A 12 -0.40 -8.06 -1.16
N PRO A 13 -1.55 -8.30 -0.51
CA PRO A 13 -2.60 -9.09 -1.13
C PRO A 13 -3.18 -8.34 -2.33
N VAL A 14 -3.58 -9.08 -3.36
CA VAL A 14 -4.32 -8.51 -4.49
C VAL A 14 -5.78 -8.35 -4.11
N ASP A 15 -6.05 -7.30 -3.34
CA ASP A 15 -7.38 -6.98 -2.84
C ASP A 15 -7.98 -5.72 -3.50
N THR A 16 -9.15 -5.31 -3.00
CA THR A 16 -9.83 -4.13 -3.52
C THR A 16 -9.03 -2.84 -3.30
N ALA A 17 -8.28 -2.73 -2.21
CA ALA A 17 -7.45 -1.55 -1.94
C ALA A 17 -6.30 -1.47 -2.95
N LEU A 18 -5.58 -2.58 -3.18
CA LEU A 18 -4.51 -2.62 -4.17
C LEU A 18 -5.04 -2.34 -5.59
N ARG A 19 -6.14 -2.97 -5.97
CA ARG A 19 -6.78 -2.75 -7.27
C ARG A 19 -7.14 -1.28 -7.48
N ASN A 20 -7.88 -0.68 -6.55
CA ASN A 20 -8.32 0.71 -6.65
C ASN A 20 -7.13 1.68 -6.64
N PHE A 21 -6.10 1.37 -5.86
CA PHE A 21 -4.88 2.17 -5.82
C PHE A 21 -4.19 2.19 -7.19
N LEU A 22 -3.95 1.01 -7.80
CA LEU A 22 -3.25 0.91 -9.08
C LEU A 22 -4.04 1.56 -10.22
N THR A 23 -5.33 1.25 -10.34
CA THR A 23 -6.18 1.81 -11.40
C THR A 23 -6.44 3.31 -11.20
N GLY A 24 -6.54 3.78 -9.95
CA GLY A 24 -6.66 5.20 -9.62
C GLY A 24 -5.42 6.02 -9.99
N HIS A 25 -4.24 5.39 -10.05
CA HIS A 25 -3.02 6.00 -10.59
C HIS A 25 -2.94 5.96 -12.13
N GLY A 26 -3.89 5.30 -12.79
CA GLY A 26 -3.96 5.18 -14.24
C GLY A 26 -3.25 3.95 -14.81
N LEU A 27 -2.86 2.97 -13.98
CA LEU A 27 -2.35 1.70 -14.50
C LEU A 27 -3.48 0.99 -15.25
N ALA A 28 -3.32 0.85 -16.56
CA ALA A 28 -4.25 0.13 -17.41
C ALA A 28 -3.95 -1.38 -17.37
N MET A 29 -4.94 -2.17 -17.00
CA MET A 29 -4.91 -3.63 -17.08
C MET A 29 -5.91 -4.10 -18.16
N PRO A 30 -5.70 -5.27 -18.78
CA PRO A 30 -6.70 -5.87 -19.64
C PRO A 30 -8.07 -5.96 -18.96
N ASP A 31 -9.16 -5.76 -19.71
CA ASP A 31 -10.53 -5.79 -19.15
C ASP A 31 -10.89 -7.16 -18.56
N ASP A 32 -10.28 -8.24 -19.06
CA ASP A 32 -10.42 -9.62 -18.61
C ASP A 32 -9.37 -10.04 -17.57
N PHE A 33 -8.57 -9.09 -17.06
CA PHE A 33 -7.57 -9.37 -16.05
C PHE A 33 -8.20 -9.87 -14.73
N ALA A 34 -7.82 -11.08 -14.32
CA ALA A 34 -8.27 -11.69 -13.08
C ALA A 34 -7.53 -11.09 -11.87
N TRP A 35 -8.26 -10.34 -11.04
CA TRP A 35 -7.74 -9.70 -9.82
C TRP A 35 -7.75 -10.65 -8.61
N ASP A 36 -7.26 -11.87 -8.81
CA ASP A 36 -7.20 -12.88 -7.75
C ASP A 36 -5.92 -12.74 -6.93
N ASP A 37 -5.99 -12.98 -5.62
CA ASP A 37 -4.85 -12.99 -4.71
C ASP A 37 -3.97 -14.23 -4.94
N ALA A 38 -3.17 -14.18 -6.00
CA ALA A 38 -2.28 -15.24 -6.44
C ALA A 38 -0.90 -14.67 -6.83
N PRO A 39 0.20 -15.41 -6.61
CA PRO A 39 1.54 -14.94 -6.98
C PRO A 39 1.69 -14.57 -8.46
N SER A 40 0.98 -15.26 -9.35
CA SER A 40 0.96 -14.93 -10.79
C SER A 40 0.35 -13.57 -11.07
N THR A 41 -0.67 -13.17 -10.30
CA THR A 41 -1.33 -11.87 -10.43
C THR A 41 -0.40 -10.76 -9.99
N SER A 42 0.24 -10.89 -8.82
CA SER A 42 1.22 -9.90 -8.35
C SER A 42 2.39 -9.75 -9.32
N GLN A 43 2.88 -10.86 -9.88
CA GLN A 43 3.94 -10.82 -10.89
C GLN A 43 3.50 -10.10 -12.18
N ALA A 44 2.29 -10.34 -12.66
CA ALA A 44 1.74 -9.63 -13.81
C ALA A 44 1.60 -8.12 -13.56
N LEU A 45 1.23 -7.71 -12.34
CA LEU A 45 1.20 -6.31 -11.94
C LEU A 45 2.59 -5.68 -11.90
N VAL A 46 3.61 -6.40 -11.40
CA VAL A 46 5.02 -5.95 -11.46
C VAL A 46 5.44 -5.69 -12.90
N ASP A 47 5.14 -6.62 -13.80
CA ASP A 47 5.54 -6.52 -15.21
C ASP A 47 4.79 -5.39 -15.92
N ALA A 48 3.50 -5.20 -15.62
CA ALA A 48 2.71 -4.07 -16.12
C ALA A 48 3.30 -2.72 -15.69
N ILE A 49 3.65 -2.56 -14.40
CA ILE A 49 4.28 -1.34 -13.88
C ILE A 49 5.64 -1.10 -14.56
N ARG A 50 6.46 -2.14 -14.76
CA ARG A 50 7.77 -2.01 -15.42
C ARG A 50 7.63 -1.60 -16.89
N ALA A 51 6.65 -2.15 -17.60
CA ALA A 51 6.39 -1.86 -19.01
C ALA A 51 5.64 -0.53 -19.23
N TRP A 52 5.18 0.12 -18.16
CA TRP A 52 4.38 1.33 -18.27
C TRP A 52 5.18 2.49 -18.87
N ALA A 53 4.73 2.95 -20.05
CA ALA A 53 5.41 3.97 -20.84
C ALA A 53 5.37 5.38 -20.22
N ASP A 54 4.34 5.69 -19.43
CA ASP A 54 4.24 6.96 -18.72
C ASP A 54 5.16 6.93 -17.49
N VAL A 55 6.43 7.30 -17.70
CA VAL A 55 7.46 7.29 -16.67
C VAL A 55 7.11 8.18 -15.47
N PRO A 56 6.65 9.44 -15.64
CA PRO A 56 6.22 10.27 -14.51
C PRO A 56 5.10 9.65 -13.68
N ALA A 57 4.06 9.07 -14.33
CA ALA A 57 2.97 8.42 -13.61
C ALA A 57 3.44 7.16 -12.86
N ARG A 58 4.26 6.34 -13.52
CA ARG A 58 4.86 5.14 -12.93
C ARG A 58 5.72 5.46 -11.72
N ASP A 59 6.61 6.44 -11.83
CA ASP A 59 7.53 6.81 -10.74
C ASP A 59 6.75 7.40 -9.55
N ARG A 60 5.66 8.14 -9.81
CA ARG A 60 4.73 8.60 -8.76
C ARG A 60 4.03 7.44 -8.06
N LEU A 61 3.49 6.48 -8.80
CA LEU A 61 2.86 5.28 -8.23
C LEU A 61 3.86 4.50 -7.39
N ILE A 62 5.10 4.32 -7.88
CA ILE A 62 6.16 3.64 -7.13
C ILE A 62 6.48 4.41 -5.85
N GLY A 63 6.64 5.73 -5.90
CA GLY A 63 6.87 6.56 -4.72
C GLY A 63 5.76 6.41 -3.68
N ASN A 64 4.51 6.46 -4.13
CA ASN A 64 3.33 6.29 -3.28
C ASN A 64 3.25 4.88 -2.68
N LEU A 65 3.55 3.83 -3.45
CA LEU A 65 3.62 2.46 -2.94
C LEU A 65 4.73 2.33 -1.88
N MET A 66 5.89 2.93 -2.13
CA MET A 66 7.04 2.89 -1.23
C MET A 66 6.82 3.69 0.06
N ALA A 67 5.89 4.65 0.09
CA ALA A 67 5.50 5.34 1.32
C ALA A 67 4.99 4.34 2.38
N SER A 68 4.30 3.27 1.96
CA SER A 68 3.82 2.23 2.88
C SER A 68 4.93 1.50 3.64
N VAL A 69 6.18 1.52 3.16
CA VAL A 69 7.31 0.92 3.87
C VAL A 69 7.65 1.70 5.15
N GLN A 70 7.36 3.00 5.21
CA GLN A 70 7.70 3.87 6.35
C GLN A 70 7.11 3.36 7.67
N LEU A 71 5.84 2.97 7.66
CA LEU A 71 5.13 2.46 8.83
C LEU A 71 4.92 0.94 8.79
N GLY A 72 5.67 0.25 7.92
CA GLY A 72 5.56 -1.19 7.66
C GLY A 72 6.30 -2.09 8.66
N ASP A 73 6.55 -1.60 9.88
CA ASP A 73 7.25 -2.32 10.95
C ASP A 73 6.43 -2.28 12.26
N GLY A 74 6.95 -2.92 13.31
CA GLY A 74 6.25 -3.06 14.59
C GLY A 74 6.00 -1.72 15.32
N ALA A 75 6.89 -0.74 15.17
CA ALA A 75 6.70 0.60 15.76
C ALA A 75 5.69 1.40 14.94
N GLY A 76 5.83 1.38 13.61
CA GLY A 76 4.89 2.00 12.69
C GLY A 76 3.47 1.45 12.87
N LYS A 77 3.32 0.14 13.11
CA LYS A 77 2.04 -0.47 13.47
C LYS A 77 1.38 0.23 14.66
N GLN A 78 2.11 0.49 15.74
CA GLN A 78 1.56 1.15 16.93
C GLN A 78 1.07 2.56 16.59
N ALA A 79 1.88 3.31 15.84
CA ALA A 79 1.52 4.64 15.37
C ALA A 79 0.27 4.65 14.47
N LEU A 80 0.12 3.65 13.58
CA LEU A 80 -1.08 3.48 12.74
C LEU A 80 -2.34 3.28 13.59
N PHE A 81 -2.29 2.40 14.60
CA PHE A 81 -3.44 2.17 15.51
C PHE A 81 -3.75 3.39 16.38
N GLN A 82 -2.74 4.15 16.81
CA GLN A 82 -2.90 5.40 17.55
C GLN A 82 -3.58 6.47 16.69
N ALA A 83 -3.17 6.63 15.44
CA ALA A 83 -3.80 7.56 14.50
C ALA A 83 -5.25 7.20 14.20
N ALA A 84 -5.56 5.90 14.08
CA ALA A 84 -6.91 5.42 13.81
C ALA A 84 -7.82 5.34 15.05
N ALA A 85 -7.34 5.61 16.27
CA ALA A 85 -8.09 5.35 17.51
C ALA A 85 -9.50 5.99 17.57
N GLY A 86 -9.72 7.10 16.84
CA GLY A 86 -11.01 7.79 16.74
C GLY A 86 -11.88 7.40 15.54
N ASP A 87 -11.38 6.55 14.63
CA ASP A 87 -12.05 6.13 13.40
C ASP A 87 -12.27 4.61 13.40
N GLY A 88 -13.50 4.21 13.68
CA GLY A 88 -13.87 2.79 13.76
C GLY A 88 -13.72 2.03 12.44
N ALA A 89 -13.90 2.69 11.29
CA ALA A 89 -13.75 2.05 9.98
C ALA A 89 -12.25 1.82 9.69
N ALA A 90 -11.41 2.83 9.95
CA ALA A 90 -9.97 2.70 9.80
C ALA A 90 -9.40 1.63 10.73
N LEU A 91 -9.85 1.56 11.99
CA LEU A 91 -9.45 0.51 12.94
C LEU A 91 -9.80 -0.89 12.43
N MET A 92 -11.01 -1.09 11.90
CA MET A 92 -11.41 -2.39 11.35
C MET A 92 -10.55 -2.78 10.14
N GLY A 93 -10.21 -1.82 9.28
CA GLY A 93 -9.26 -2.04 8.19
C GLY A 93 -7.86 -2.46 8.68
N LEU A 94 -7.33 -1.77 9.69
CA LEU A 94 -6.04 -2.12 10.30
C LEU A 94 -6.07 -3.50 10.99
N VAL A 95 -7.17 -3.86 11.65
CA VAL A 95 -7.34 -5.20 12.25
C VAL A 95 -7.33 -6.28 11.17
N ALA A 96 -8.03 -6.05 10.05
CA ALA A 96 -8.11 -7.00 8.93
C ALA A 96 -6.79 -7.16 8.14
N GLY A 97 -5.85 -6.22 8.26
CA GLY A 97 -4.56 -6.28 7.58
C GLY A 97 -3.76 -7.56 7.88
N GLN A 98 -3.14 -8.12 6.85
CA GLN A 98 -2.42 -9.41 6.96
C GLN A 98 -0.97 -9.26 7.44
N SER A 99 -0.37 -8.09 7.22
CA SER A 99 1.01 -7.76 7.62
C SER A 99 1.10 -6.27 8.00
N ASP A 100 2.21 -5.85 8.60
CA ASP A 100 2.40 -4.44 8.99
C ASP A 100 2.55 -3.54 7.74
N VAL A 101 3.21 -4.03 6.69
CA VAL A 101 3.24 -3.35 5.37
C VAL A 101 1.85 -3.24 4.77
N HIS A 102 1.04 -4.30 4.84
CA HIS A 102 -0.33 -4.24 4.34
C HIS A 102 -1.17 -3.22 5.12
N ARG A 103 -1.09 -3.18 6.46
CA ARG A 103 -1.77 -2.17 7.28
C ARG A 103 -1.39 -0.74 6.89
N SER A 104 -0.08 -0.52 6.74
CA SER A 104 0.49 0.76 6.34
C SER A 104 0.00 1.18 4.95
N PHE A 105 0.05 0.28 3.97
CA PHE A 105 -0.46 0.51 2.62
C PHE A 105 -1.96 0.79 2.61
N TRP A 106 -2.74 -0.02 3.32
CA TRP A 106 -4.20 0.11 3.35
C TRP A 106 -4.62 1.46 3.93
N LEU A 107 -3.96 1.92 5.01
CA LEU A 107 -4.25 3.22 5.60
C LEU A 107 -3.81 4.36 4.66
N TYR A 108 -2.63 4.24 4.04
CA TYR A 108 -2.18 5.21 3.03
C TYR A 108 -3.17 5.36 1.86
N ALA A 109 -3.68 4.24 1.34
CA ALA A 109 -4.55 4.22 0.18
C ALA A 109 -5.98 4.70 0.48
N ASN A 110 -6.51 4.40 1.67
CA ASN A 110 -7.92 4.67 1.99
C ASN A 110 -8.12 5.87 2.94
N HIS A 111 -7.12 6.20 3.75
CA HIS A 111 -7.18 7.26 4.77
C HIS A 111 -5.85 8.04 4.83
N PRO A 112 -5.46 8.75 3.76
CA PRO A 112 -4.15 9.42 3.67
C PRO A 112 -3.89 10.41 4.83
N ASP A 113 -4.93 11.10 5.31
CA ASP A 113 -4.81 12.03 6.45
C ASP A 113 -4.44 11.30 7.76
N LEU A 114 -4.97 10.08 7.98
CA LEU A 114 -4.61 9.27 9.14
C LEU A 114 -3.21 8.67 8.99
N PHE A 115 -2.80 8.36 7.77
CA PHE A 115 -1.44 7.91 7.50
C PHE A 115 -0.42 9.01 7.81
N GLU A 116 -0.66 10.25 7.38
CA GLU A 116 0.20 11.40 7.69
C GLU A 116 0.32 11.59 9.21
N ARG A 117 -0.79 11.54 9.93
CA ARG A 117 -0.79 11.60 11.41
C ARG A 117 -0.02 10.45 12.05
N ALA A 118 -0.11 9.23 11.50
CA ALA A 118 0.67 8.10 11.99
C ALA A 118 2.18 8.32 11.78
N CYS A 119 2.58 8.94 10.66
CA CYS A 119 3.96 9.33 10.43
C CYS A 119 4.45 10.35 11.48
N GLU A 120 3.60 11.29 11.90
CA GLU A 120 3.95 12.24 12.97
C GLU A 120 4.17 11.53 14.31
N PHE A 121 3.29 10.59 14.69
CA PHE A 121 3.46 9.80 15.91
C PHE A 121 4.74 8.96 15.89
N ASP A 122 4.98 8.22 14.80
CA ASP A 122 6.18 7.41 14.64
C ASP A 122 7.46 8.25 14.70
N TYR A 123 7.44 9.48 14.15
CA TYR A 123 8.59 10.39 14.23
C TYR A 123 8.86 10.89 15.66
N LEU A 124 7.81 11.18 16.45
CA LEU A 124 7.95 11.70 17.81
C LEU A 124 8.36 10.63 18.83
N GLU A 125 8.07 9.37 18.54
CA GLU A 125 8.24 8.24 19.47
C GLU A 125 9.48 7.37 19.18
N ARG A 126 10.24 7.69 18.11
CA ARG A 126 11.47 7.00 17.68
C ARG A 126 12.77 7.50 18.32
#